data_AF-A0A6C9UPY4-F1
#
_entry.id   AF-A0A6C9UPY4-F1
#
_cell.length_a   1.000
_cell.length_b   1.000
_cell.length_c   1.000
_cell.angle_alpha   90.00
_cell.angle_beta   90.00
_cell.angle_gamma   90.00
#
_symmetry.space_group_name_H-M   'P 1'
#
loop_
_entity.id
_entity.type
_entity.pdbx_description
1 polymer ?
#
loop_
_entity_poly.entity_id
_entity_poly.type
_entity_poly.pdbx_seq_one_letter_code
_entity_poly.pdbx_strand_id
1 'polypeptide(L)'
;MRTQEGLKAIYEARWSRYEKHLHAGMDTTSIILKGHLFVEELLFEILKLHCRDSGPIENIKLGFSHKLNLVHAMFGSHLPGMEFPKNVWAALDKLNKLRNALAHSIDSPRAAEVFKSFVSSYSQLVGREVQVRITDEIPGIDRKLGLELIGIIMYLLGFLGCLHGIAYLNPPLMYGSEIPVTIPNKIEHE
;
A
#
# COMPACT_ATOMS: atom_id res chain seq x y z
N MET A 1 2.75 25.18 -5.60
CA MET A 1 1.93 24.34 -6.51
C MET A 1 2.57 22.95 -6.55
N ARG A 2 1.78 21.88 -6.54
CA ARG A 2 2.33 20.51 -6.65
C ARG A 2 2.75 20.26 -8.10
N THR A 3 4.00 19.87 -8.34
CA THR A 3 4.57 19.74 -9.71
C THR A 3 5.14 18.34 -9.95
N GLN A 4 5.44 18.03 -11.21
CA GLN A 4 6.10 16.77 -11.61
C GLN A 4 7.50 16.65 -11.01
N GLU A 5 8.26 17.75 -10.95
CA GLU A 5 9.60 17.79 -10.35
C GLU A 5 9.53 17.52 -8.85
N GLY A 6 8.53 18.10 -8.16
CA GLY A 6 8.30 17.82 -6.75
C GLY A 6 7.92 16.36 -6.50
N LEU A 7 7.08 15.78 -7.37
CA LEU A 7 6.72 14.36 -7.29
C LEU A 7 7.94 13.45 -7.50
N LYS A 8 8.81 13.80 -8.46
CA LYS A 8 10.05 13.06 -8.74
C LYS A 8 10.95 13.04 -7.51
N ALA A 9 11.16 14.18 -6.85
CA ALA A 9 11.96 14.25 -5.63
C ALA A 9 11.39 13.38 -4.49
N ILE A 10 10.05 13.33 -4.35
CA ILE A 10 9.39 12.44 -3.37
C ILE A 10 9.66 10.96 -3.70
N TYR A 11 9.59 10.57 -4.96
CA TYR A 11 9.86 9.19 -5.37
C TYR A 11 11.32 8.79 -5.17
N GLU A 12 12.28 9.66 -5.49
CA GLU A 12 13.71 9.42 -5.28
C GLU A 12 14.03 9.23 -3.79
N ALA A 13 13.46 10.09 -2.93
CA ALA A 13 13.64 9.97 -1.48
C ALA A 13 13.05 8.66 -0.93
N ARG A 14 11.86 8.26 -1.40
CA ARG A 14 11.24 6.98 -1.03
C ARG A 14 12.05 5.79 -1.51
N TRP A 15 12.50 5.81 -2.76
CA TRP A 15 13.31 4.75 -3.35
C TRP A 15 14.59 4.53 -2.55
N SER A 16 15.32 5.61 -2.24
CA SER A 16 16.53 5.54 -1.42
C SER A 16 16.25 4.95 -0.02
N ARG A 17 15.12 5.32 0.59
CA ARG A 17 14.70 4.76 1.88
C ARG A 17 14.33 3.27 1.78
N TYR A 18 13.67 2.84 0.72
CA TYR A 18 13.32 1.43 0.50
C TYR A 18 14.58 0.59 0.29
N GLU A 19 15.50 0.99 -0.58
CA GLU A 19 16.77 0.27 -0.81
C GLU A 19 17.61 0.15 0.46
N LYS A 20 17.66 1.21 1.27
CA LYS A 20 18.37 1.20 2.55
C LYS A 20 17.81 0.18 3.55
N HIS A 21 16.51 -0.08 3.51
CA HIS A 21 15.82 -0.85 4.56
C HIS A 21 15.25 -2.19 4.10
N LEU A 22 15.18 -2.46 2.79
CA LEU A 22 14.74 -3.71 2.18
C LEU A 22 15.87 -4.26 1.31
N HIS A 23 16.72 -5.11 1.89
CA HIS A 23 17.84 -5.71 1.19
C HIS A 23 17.89 -7.23 1.38
N ALA A 24 18.42 -7.94 0.38
CA ALA A 24 18.39 -9.41 0.32
C ALA A 24 19.21 -10.14 1.40
N GLY A 25 20.01 -9.39 2.19
CA GLY A 25 20.73 -9.91 3.35
C GLY A 25 19.89 -10.00 4.63
N MET A 26 18.62 -9.58 4.59
CA MET A 26 17.70 -9.68 5.72
C MET A 26 17.05 -11.06 5.79
N ASP A 27 16.63 -11.45 6.99
CA ASP A 27 15.75 -12.60 7.15
C ASP A 27 14.35 -12.30 6.55
N THR A 28 13.67 -13.37 6.14
CA THR A 28 12.36 -13.31 5.47
C THR A 28 11.32 -12.55 6.28
N THR A 29 11.26 -12.81 7.59
CA THR A 29 10.30 -12.17 8.50
C THR A 29 10.55 -10.67 8.55
N SER A 30 11.79 -10.23 8.68
CA SER A 30 12.15 -8.81 8.66
C SER A 30 11.81 -8.13 7.34
N ILE A 31 11.96 -8.80 6.20
CA ILE A 31 11.57 -8.24 4.89
C ILE A 31 10.06 -7.96 4.86
N ILE A 32 9.24 -8.92 5.31
CA ILE A 32 7.79 -8.77 5.38
C ILE A 32 7.40 -7.69 6.40
N LEU A 33 8.05 -7.69 7.57
CA LEU A 33 7.77 -6.74 8.64
C LEU A 33 8.17 -5.30 8.27
N LYS A 34 9.26 -5.07 7.56
CA LYS A 34 9.56 -3.71 7.09
C LYS A 34 8.73 -3.34 5.86
N GLY A 35 8.49 -4.29 4.97
CA GLY A 35 7.70 -4.09 3.75
C GLY A 35 6.28 -3.60 4.05
N HIS A 36 5.58 -4.22 4.99
CA HIS A 36 4.22 -3.78 5.33
C HIS A 36 4.19 -2.38 5.95
N LEU A 37 5.22 -1.96 6.71
CA LEU A 37 5.29 -0.62 7.30
C LEU A 37 5.36 0.44 6.20
N PHE A 38 6.19 0.22 5.17
CA PHE A 38 6.25 1.13 4.01
C PHE A 38 4.93 1.20 3.25
N VAL A 39 4.26 0.07 3.06
CA VAL A 39 2.95 0.01 2.43
C VAL A 39 1.92 0.78 3.27
N GLU A 40 1.90 0.57 4.58
CA GLU A 40 0.96 1.24 5.49
C GLU A 40 1.18 2.74 5.55
N GLU A 41 2.44 3.18 5.62
CA GLU A 41 2.83 4.59 5.58
C GLU A 41 2.35 5.23 4.28
N LEU A 42 2.61 4.60 3.13
CA LEU A 42 2.22 5.12 1.82
C LEU A 42 0.70 5.19 1.65
N LEU A 43 -0.05 4.18 2.13
CA LEU A 43 -1.52 4.24 2.18
C LEU A 43 -2.00 5.44 2.99
N PHE A 44 -1.37 5.73 4.13
CA PHE A 44 -1.74 6.87 4.94
C PHE A 44 -1.40 8.21 4.29
N GLU A 45 -0.26 8.33 3.62
CA GLU A 45 0.07 9.52 2.83
C GLU A 45 -0.96 9.76 1.71
N ILE A 46 -1.39 8.71 1.01
CA ILE A 46 -2.45 8.82 -0.02
C ILE A 46 -3.75 9.36 0.59
N LEU A 47 -4.18 8.85 1.75
CA LEU A 47 -5.37 9.34 2.43
C LEU A 47 -5.27 10.83 2.76
N LYS A 48 -4.15 11.28 3.32
CA LYS A 48 -3.93 12.70 3.64
C LYS A 48 -4.02 13.58 2.41
N LEU A 49 -3.48 13.13 1.27
CA LEU A 49 -3.55 13.89 0.01
C LEU A 49 -4.97 14.06 -0.53
N HIS A 50 -5.88 13.13 -0.21
CA HIS A 50 -7.30 13.21 -0.56
C HIS A 50 -8.15 14.04 0.40
N CYS A 51 -7.63 14.36 1.59
CA CYS A 51 -8.31 15.24 2.52
C CYS A 51 -8.15 16.70 2.11
N ARG A 52 -9.23 17.49 2.21
CA ARG A 52 -9.14 18.96 2.16
C ARG A 52 -8.38 19.50 3.37
N ASP A 53 -8.59 18.89 4.53
CA ASP A 53 -7.85 19.09 5.76
C ASP A 53 -7.53 17.72 6.37
N SER A 54 -6.24 17.37 6.45
CA SER A 54 -5.77 16.10 7.01
C SER A 54 -5.64 16.12 8.54
N GLY A 55 -5.67 17.29 9.18
CA GLY A 55 -5.45 17.44 10.63
C GLY A 55 -6.33 16.51 11.49
N PRO A 56 -7.63 16.34 11.19
CA PRO A 56 -8.48 15.41 11.92
C PRO A 56 -8.05 13.94 11.81
N ILE A 57 -7.60 13.48 10.64
CA ILE A 57 -7.26 12.06 10.43
C ILE A 57 -5.88 11.69 10.98
N GLU A 58 -4.98 12.66 11.12
CA GLU A 58 -3.64 12.48 11.69
C GLU A 58 -3.67 12.02 13.15
N ASN A 59 -4.73 12.37 13.88
CA ASN A 59 -4.92 12.00 15.28
C ASN A 59 -5.70 10.68 15.46
N ILE A 60 -6.18 10.07 14.37
CA ILE A 60 -6.96 8.83 14.42
C ILE A 60 -6.01 7.64 14.29
N LYS A 61 -6.15 6.66 15.19
CA LYS A 61 -5.44 5.37 15.09
C LYS A 61 -6.07 4.48 14.03
N LEU A 62 -5.79 4.75 12.76
CA LEU A 62 -6.17 3.88 11.65
C LEU A 62 -5.17 2.73 11.50
N GLY A 63 -5.64 1.49 11.72
CA GLY A 63 -4.88 0.29 11.34
C GLY A 63 -4.83 0.07 9.81
N PHE A 64 -3.90 -0.79 9.38
CA PHE A 64 -3.66 -1.14 7.97
C PHE A 64 -4.95 -1.41 7.16
N SER A 65 -5.85 -2.25 7.67
CA SER A 65 -7.08 -2.62 6.93
C SER A 65 -8.00 -1.44 6.68
N HIS A 66 -8.13 -0.52 7.65
CA HIS A 66 -8.89 0.71 7.48
C HIS A 66 -8.27 1.56 6.38
N LYS A 67 -6.93 1.74 6.42
CA LYS A 67 -6.22 2.54 5.42
C LYS A 67 -6.38 1.95 4.02
N LEU A 68 -6.16 0.65 3.88
CA LEU A 68 -6.32 -0.07 2.62
C LEU A 68 -7.72 0.08 2.05
N ASN A 69 -8.75 -0.18 2.86
CA ASN A 69 -10.14 -0.13 2.40
C ASN A 69 -10.56 1.29 2.01
N LEU A 70 -10.12 2.31 2.74
CA LEU A 70 -10.41 3.71 2.41
C LEU A 70 -9.72 4.12 1.10
N VAL A 71 -8.43 3.82 0.92
CA VAL A 71 -7.73 4.11 -0.34
C VAL A 71 -8.35 3.35 -1.50
N HIS A 72 -8.68 2.07 -1.33
CA HIS A 72 -9.36 1.29 -2.35
C HIS A 72 -10.74 1.88 -2.68
N ALA A 73 -11.52 2.34 -1.70
CA ALA A 73 -12.80 2.99 -1.96
C ALA A 73 -12.67 4.31 -2.73
N MET A 74 -11.58 5.06 -2.53
CA MET A 74 -11.32 6.33 -3.23
C MET A 74 -10.94 6.12 -4.71
N PHE A 75 -10.14 5.09 -5.00
CA PHE A 75 -9.61 4.85 -6.35
C PHE A 75 -10.34 3.76 -7.13
N GLY A 76 -11.09 2.90 -6.44
CA GLY A 76 -11.78 1.76 -7.03
C GLY A 76 -10.85 0.76 -7.73
N SER A 77 -11.41 0.11 -8.75
CA SER A 77 -10.70 -0.87 -9.59
C SER A 77 -10.04 -0.24 -10.82
N HIS A 78 -10.39 1.01 -11.15
CA HIS A 78 -9.90 1.72 -12.33
C HIS A 78 -10.07 3.23 -12.14
N LEU A 79 -9.34 4.00 -12.95
CA LEU A 79 -9.60 5.42 -13.19
C LEU A 79 -9.95 5.63 -14.66
N PRO A 80 -10.56 6.77 -15.02
CA PRO A 80 -10.82 7.10 -16.43
C PRO A 80 -9.53 6.98 -17.26
N GLY A 81 -9.51 6.04 -18.21
CA GLY A 81 -8.36 5.80 -19.09
C GLY A 81 -7.21 4.99 -18.47
N MET A 82 -7.37 4.44 -17.26
CA MET A 82 -6.35 3.62 -16.60
C MET A 82 -6.97 2.44 -15.86
N GLU A 83 -6.73 1.23 -16.36
CA GLU A 83 -7.06 -0.01 -15.68
C GLU A 83 -5.99 -0.37 -14.65
N PHE A 84 -6.40 -0.76 -13.45
CA PHE A 84 -5.45 -1.24 -12.45
C PHE A 84 -5.16 -2.73 -12.62
N PRO A 85 -3.97 -3.20 -12.18
CA PRO A 85 -3.67 -4.62 -12.16
C PRO A 85 -4.72 -5.41 -11.37
N LYS A 86 -5.32 -6.41 -12.00
CA LYS A 86 -6.32 -7.27 -11.36
C LYS A 86 -5.73 -7.90 -10.10
N ASN A 87 -6.50 -7.90 -9.01
CA ASN A 87 -6.13 -8.49 -7.72
C ASN A 87 -5.03 -7.76 -6.91
N VAL A 88 -4.57 -6.57 -7.31
CA VAL A 88 -3.55 -5.82 -6.54
C VAL A 88 -3.99 -5.53 -5.12
N TRP A 89 -5.27 -5.18 -4.93
CA TRP A 89 -5.87 -4.96 -3.61
C TRP A 89 -5.89 -6.24 -2.76
N ALA A 90 -6.15 -7.39 -3.38
CA ALA A 90 -6.13 -8.68 -2.69
C ALA A 90 -4.71 -9.07 -2.24
N ALA A 91 -3.68 -8.73 -3.04
CA ALA A 91 -2.29 -8.93 -2.64
C ALA A 91 -1.89 -8.04 -1.44
N LEU A 92 -2.33 -6.77 -1.42
CA LEU A 92 -2.13 -5.86 -0.28
C LEU A 92 -2.82 -6.37 0.99
N ASP A 93 -4.05 -6.88 0.89
CA ASP A 93 -4.75 -7.50 2.02
C ASP A 93 -4.03 -8.75 2.55
N LYS A 94 -3.51 -9.58 1.65
CA LYS A 94 -2.72 -10.77 2.02
C LYS A 94 -1.41 -10.42 2.71
N LEU A 95 -0.75 -9.32 2.34
CA LEU A 95 0.42 -8.81 3.08
C LEU A 95 0.04 -8.45 4.53
N ASN A 96 -1.11 -7.80 4.74
CA ASN A 96 -1.59 -7.48 6.08
C ASN A 96 -1.93 -8.74 6.89
N LYS A 97 -2.58 -9.74 6.27
CA LYS A 97 -2.87 -11.03 6.91
C LYS A 97 -1.59 -11.77 7.29
N LEU A 98 -0.58 -11.76 6.41
CA LEU A 98 0.71 -12.38 6.66
C LEU A 98 1.42 -11.70 7.84
N ARG A 99 1.44 -10.37 7.88
CA ARG A 99 1.96 -9.61 9.02
C ARG A 99 1.24 -9.98 10.32
N ASN A 100 -0.08 -10.05 10.31
CA ASN A 100 -0.86 -10.40 11.51
C ASN A 100 -0.57 -11.83 11.98
N ALA A 101 -0.38 -12.77 11.06
CA ALA A 101 0.01 -14.15 11.39
C ALA A 101 1.40 -14.18 12.06
N LEU A 102 2.38 -13.47 11.48
CA LEU A 102 3.73 -13.36 12.04
C LEU A 102 3.76 -12.68 13.41
N ALA A 103 2.91 -11.69 13.64
CA ALA A 103 2.82 -10.99 14.93
C ALA A 103 2.23 -11.86 16.05
N HIS A 104 1.37 -12.83 15.72
CA HIS A 104 0.77 -13.74 16.70
C HIS A 104 1.61 -14.99 16.94
N SER A 105 2.27 -15.53 15.91
CA SER A 105 3.17 -16.69 16.05
C SER A 105 4.12 -16.78 14.86
N ILE A 106 5.37 -16.38 15.09
CA ILE A 106 6.45 -16.34 14.09
C ILE A 106 6.64 -17.72 13.44
N ASP A 107 6.64 -18.79 14.25
CA ASP A 107 6.79 -20.18 13.79
C ASP A 107 5.47 -20.94 13.95
N SER A 108 4.51 -20.66 13.08
CA SER A 108 3.26 -21.44 13.01
C SER A 108 2.98 -21.95 11.60
N PRO A 109 2.40 -23.15 11.46
CA PRO A 109 1.90 -23.65 10.17
C PRO A 109 0.95 -22.68 9.48
N ARG A 110 0.20 -21.90 10.28
CA ARG A 110 -0.68 -20.83 9.80
C ARG A 110 0.09 -19.70 9.11
N ALA A 111 1.23 -19.26 9.66
CA ALA A 111 2.05 -18.24 9.02
C ALA A 111 2.60 -18.73 7.67
N ALA A 112 3.06 -19.99 7.60
CA ALA A 112 3.51 -20.61 6.36
C ALA A 112 2.39 -20.73 5.30
N GLU A 113 1.17 -21.08 5.72
CA GLU A 113 0.00 -21.13 4.83
C GLU A 113 -0.38 -19.74 4.28
N VAL A 114 -0.44 -18.73 5.14
CA VAL A 114 -0.74 -17.35 4.72
C VAL A 114 0.38 -16.81 3.83
N PHE A 115 1.64 -17.20 4.08
CA PHE A 115 2.78 -16.86 3.24
C PHE A 115 2.64 -17.47 1.83
N LYS A 116 2.30 -18.76 1.72
CA LYS A 116 1.97 -19.42 0.43
C LYS A 116 0.86 -18.65 -0.30
N SER A 117 -0.20 -18.28 0.41
CA SER A 117 -1.33 -17.54 -0.15
C SER A 117 -0.95 -16.15 -0.66
N PHE A 118 -0.06 -15.45 0.05
CA PHE A 118 0.47 -14.13 -0.34
C PHE A 118 1.33 -14.21 -1.62
N VAL A 119 2.29 -15.13 -1.66
CA VAL A 119 3.11 -15.36 -2.85
C VAL A 119 2.23 -15.74 -4.05
N SER A 120 1.26 -16.63 -3.85
CA SER A 120 0.32 -17.06 -4.89
C SER A 120 -0.52 -15.89 -5.43
N SER A 121 -1.00 -14.97 -4.59
CA SER A 121 -1.69 -13.78 -5.10
C SER A 121 -0.83 -12.90 -5.98
N TYR A 122 0.45 -12.76 -5.64
CA TYR A 122 1.35 -12.01 -6.50
C TYR A 122 1.57 -12.72 -7.84
N SER A 123 1.77 -14.04 -7.83
CA SER A 123 1.88 -14.81 -9.08
C SER A 123 0.68 -14.64 -10.00
N GLN A 124 -0.54 -14.63 -9.43
CA GLN A 124 -1.76 -14.35 -10.18
C GLN A 124 -1.82 -12.91 -10.70
N LEU A 125 -1.34 -11.95 -9.91
CA LEU A 125 -1.30 -10.52 -10.24
C LEU A 125 -0.37 -10.22 -11.43
N VAL A 126 0.82 -10.84 -11.45
CA VAL A 126 1.83 -10.58 -12.49
C VAL A 126 1.87 -11.63 -13.61
N GLY A 127 1.02 -12.67 -13.53
CA GLY A 127 0.97 -13.76 -14.52
C GLY A 127 2.27 -14.58 -14.58
N ARG A 128 3.06 -14.60 -13.50
CA ARG A 128 4.35 -15.29 -13.41
C ARG A 128 4.40 -16.17 -12.17
N GLU A 129 4.80 -17.42 -12.35
CA GLU A 129 5.02 -18.33 -11.23
C GLU A 129 6.25 -17.91 -10.42
N VAL A 130 6.06 -17.72 -9.12
CA VAL A 130 7.16 -17.46 -8.18
C VAL A 130 7.50 -18.79 -7.51
N GLN A 131 8.70 -19.29 -7.82
CA GLN A 131 9.17 -20.58 -7.35
C GLN A 131 9.69 -20.46 -5.91
N VAL A 132 8.79 -20.59 -4.94
CA VAL A 132 9.16 -20.66 -3.51
C VAL A 132 8.99 -22.08 -2.99
N ARG A 133 10.07 -22.67 -2.48
CA ARG A 133 10.02 -23.91 -1.70
C ARG A 133 9.63 -23.55 -0.27
N ILE A 134 8.34 -23.63 0.04
CA ILE A 134 7.84 -23.29 1.39
C ILE A 134 7.60 -24.61 2.14
N THR A 135 8.46 -24.90 3.11
CA THR A 135 8.28 -25.96 4.12
C THR A 135 7.14 -25.57 5.07
N ASP A 136 6.92 -26.33 6.16
CA ASP A 136 5.89 -25.97 7.17
C ASP A 136 6.26 -24.71 7.98
N GLU A 137 7.45 -24.15 7.76
CA GLU A 137 8.02 -22.98 8.44
C GLU A 137 8.50 -21.95 7.42
N ILE A 138 8.53 -20.68 7.82
CA ILE A 138 9.05 -19.59 6.99
C ILE A 138 10.58 -19.64 7.07
N PRO A 139 11.32 -19.77 5.95
CA PRO A 139 12.77 -19.84 5.99
C PRO A 139 13.37 -18.58 6.62
N GLY A 140 14.30 -18.74 7.58
CA GLY A 140 14.97 -17.61 8.23
C GLY A 140 15.73 -16.73 7.21
N ILE A 141 16.90 -17.16 6.75
CA ILE A 141 17.66 -16.47 5.70
C ILE A 141 17.69 -17.35 4.44
N ASP A 142 17.01 -16.90 3.39
CA ASP A 142 17.11 -17.45 2.04
C ASP A 142 17.23 -16.28 1.07
N ARG A 143 18.41 -16.13 0.45
CA ARG A 143 18.70 -15.01 -0.45
C ARG A 143 17.79 -14.99 -1.68
N LYS A 144 17.45 -16.16 -2.23
CA LYS A 144 16.59 -16.24 -3.41
C LYS A 144 15.17 -15.82 -3.04
N LEU A 145 14.66 -16.34 -1.92
CA LEU A 145 13.35 -15.96 -1.41
C LEU A 145 13.29 -14.48 -1.03
N GLY A 146 14.32 -13.97 -0.35
CA GLY A 146 14.41 -12.57 0.04
C GLY A 146 14.35 -11.63 -1.17
N LEU A 147 15.05 -11.96 -2.26
CA LEU A 147 14.97 -11.21 -3.52
C LEU A 147 13.57 -11.22 -4.13
N GLU A 148 12.91 -12.37 -4.18
CA GLU A 148 11.54 -12.48 -4.70
C GLU A 148 10.56 -11.66 -3.85
N LEU A 149 10.66 -11.73 -2.51
CA LEU A 149 9.82 -10.95 -1.60
C LEU A 149 10.04 -9.45 -1.73
N ILE A 150 11.29 -9.01 -1.83
CA ILE A 150 11.60 -7.60 -2.10
C ILE A 150 10.97 -7.20 -3.43
N GLY A 151 11.09 -8.01 -4.48
CA GLY A 151 10.43 -7.76 -5.77
C GLY A 151 8.91 -7.58 -5.65
N ILE A 152 8.25 -8.47 -4.90
CA ILE A 152 6.81 -8.39 -4.62
C ILE A 152 6.46 -7.08 -3.90
N ILE A 153 7.17 -6.76 -2.81
CA ILE A 153 6.93 -5.56 -2.01
C ILE A 153 7.17 -4.29 -2.84
N MET A 154 8.25 -4.25 -3.61
CA MET A 154 8.57 -3.11 -4.47
C MET A 154 7.54 -2.92 -5.58
N TYR A 155 6.96 -3.99 -6.12
CA TYR A 155 5.84 -3.90 -7.06
C TYR A 155 4.61 -3.25 -6.42
N LEU A 156 4.22 -3.71 -5.21
CA LEU A 156 3.09 -3.14 -4.47
C LEU A 156 3.32 -1.67 -4.11
N LEU A 157 4.54 -1.32 -3.68
CA LEU A 157 4.94 0.06 -3.40
C LEU A 157 4.95 0.91 -4.66
N GLY A 158 5.32 0.36 -5.82
CA GLY A 158 5.26 1.04 -7.11
C GLY A 158 3.82 1.35 -7.53
N PHE A 159 2.91 0.39 -7.37
CA PHE A 159 1.48 0.60 -7.62
C PHE A 159 0.90 1.71 -6.73
N LEU A 160 1.11 1.62 -5.41
CA LEU A 160 0.66 2.67 -4.49
C LEU A 160 1.38 4.00 -4.73
N GLY A 161 2.64 3.96 -5.18
CA GLY A 161 3.38 5.14 -5.61
C GLY A 161 2.66 5.86 -6.75
N CYS A 162 2.21 5.12 -7.76
CA CYS A 162 1.40 5.66 -8.85
C CYS A 162 0.13 6.35 -8.32
N LEU A 163 -0.64 5.69 -7.45
CA LEU A 163 -1.85 6.28 -6.85
C LEU A 163 -1.54 7.54 -6.04
N HIS A 164 -0.44 7.53 -5.28
CA HIS A 164 0.05 8.70 -4.58
C HIS A 164 0.37 9.84 -5.56
N GLY A 165 1.04 9.56 -6.68
CA GLY A 165 1.32 10.56 -7.70
C GLY A 165 0.05 11.19 -8.28
N ILE A 166 -0.97 10.37 -8.53
CA ILE A 166 -2.28 10.83 -8.99
C ILE A 166 -2.92 11.74 -7.94
N ALA A 167 -3.00 11.32 -6.68
CA ALA A 167 -3.54 12.16 -5.59
C ALA A 167 -2.73 13.44 -5.36
N TYR A 168 -1.41 13.35 -5.50
CA TYR A 168 -0.51 14.48 -5.32
C TYR A 168 -0.78 15.53 -6.41
N LEU A 169 -0.77 15.14 -7.68
CA LEU A 169 -0.95 16.07 -8.80
C LEU A 169 -2.39 16.58 -8.94
N ASN A 170 -3.36 15.87 -8.37
CA ASN A 170 -4.78 16.21 -8.42
C ASN A 170 -5.34 16.43 -7.00
N PRO A 171 -4.88 17.48 -6.27
CA PRO A 171 -5.40 17.77 -4.94
C PRO A 171 -6.91 18.02 -4.98
N PRO A 172 -7.65 17.72 -3.88
CA PRO A 172 -9.02 18.17 -3.72
C PRO A 172 -9.11 19.67 -3.96
N LEU A 173 -10.14 20.12 -4.66
CA LEU A 173 -10.38 21.54 -4.91
C LEU A 173 -10.43 22.28 -3.57
N MET A 174 -9.44 23.14 -3.36
CA MET A 174 -9.37 24.05 -2.22
C MET A 174 -10.23 25.27 -2.53
N TYR A 175 -10.87 25.82 -1.49
CA TYR A 175 -11.80 26.95 -1.57
C TYR A 175 -11.27 28.06 -2.51
N GLY A 176 -12.05 28.42 -3.54
CA GLY A 176 -11.69 29.46 -4.51
C GLY A 176 -11.50 29.02 -5.96
N SER A 177 -11.66 27.73 -6.27
CA SER A 177 -11.75 27.21 -7.65
C SER A 177 -13.19 26.80 -7.96
N GLU A 178 -13.94 27.77 -8.49
CA GLU A 178 -15.25 27.74 -9.17
C GLU A 178 -16.07 26.43 -9.26
N ILE A 179 -16.35 25.77 -8.13
CA ILE A 179 -17.56 24.96 -8.01
C ILE A 179 -18.46 25.68 -7.00
N PRO A 180 -19.54 26.35 -7.43
CA PRO A 180 -20.49 26.95 -6.50
C PRO A 180 -21.03 25.85 -5.60
N VAL A 181 -20.71 25.94 -4.31
CA VAL A 181 -21.34 25.08 -3.30
C VAL A 181 -22.74 25.62 -3.09
N THR A 182 -23.75 24.94 -3.62
CA THR A 182 -25.14 25.24 -3.29
C THR A 182 -25.39 24.83 -1.85
N ILE A 183 -25.39 25.82 -0.95
CA ILE A 183 -25.78 25.62 0.43
C ILE A 183 -27.31 25.49 0.44
N PRO A 184 -27.88 24.37 0.92
CA PRO A 184 -29.33 24.25 1.05
C PRO A 184 -29.88 25.40 1.89
N ASN A 185 -31.00 25.99 1.47
CA ASN A 185 -31.70 26.98 2.28
C ASN A 185 -31.97 26.41 3.67
N LYS A 186 -31.78 27.23 4.71
CA LYS A 186 -32.14 26.86 6.08
C LYS A 186 -33.63 26.50 6.07
N ILE A 187 -33.98 25.29 6.50
CA ILE A 187 -35.39 24.92 6.69
C ILE A 187 -35.87 25.80 7.84
N GLU A 188 -36.67 26.82 7.53
CA GLU A 188 -37.42 27.55 8.54
C GLU A 188 -38.52 26.61 9.03
N HIS A 189 -38.38 26.14 10.27
CA HIS A 189 -39.48 25.47 10.96
C HIS A 189 -40.47 26.57 11.36
N GLU A 190 -41.58 26.67 10.63
CA GLU A 190 -42.81 27.33 11.10
C GLU A 190 -43.48 26.53 12.21
#